data_AF-A0A2V8ZEJ4-F1
#
_entry.id   AF-A0A2V8ZEJ4-F1
#
_cell.length_a   1.000
_cell.length_b   1.000
_cell.length_c   1.000
_cell.angle_alpha   90.00
_cell.angle_beta   90.00
_cell.angle_gamma   90.00
#
_symmetry.space_group_name_H-M   'P 1'
#
loop_
_entity.id
_entity.type
_entity.pdbx_description
1 polymer ?
#
loop_
_entity_poly.entity_id
_entity_poly.type
_entity_poly.pdbx_seq_one_letter_code
_entity_poly.pdbx_strand_id
1 'polypeptide(L)'
;MCILAFLLLPTARAAGGQATSSTGFLHAEIQKVYDFHPHTLSSAQIDQKSGLLDQFWTKAKSQRGVYVPELRRELADFSNPPFFLFDGSQLLLSLSDAPADRKIVLSAIAHTDLRDLQLKDYFLLVQRMAAQGEDTIAAAFHILPEPKFQVFIPQHSLTLAQDYCLVYMLLPTNQDFWVQPAIERLRAETDVTAQKSLLLLLWYAQTPDSDKAIQEFSTGPAKSQASKAYANELVHRKDSIGRTDATGSSESEESLRQARRERMKAVSDEALYDLDSYPAKIIIAIRK
;
A
#
# COMPACT_ATOMS: atom_id res chain seq x y z
N MET A 1 37.57 -50.09 -44.14
CA MET A 1 36.57 -49.01 -43.95
C MET A 1 35.27 -49.66 -43.57
N CYS A 2 34.57 -49.39 -42.47
CA CYS A 2 34.83 -48.63 -41.25
C CYS A 2 34.14 -49.37 -40.11
N ILE A 3 34.79 -49.42 -38.96
CA ILE A 3 34.44 -50.20 -37.78
C ILE A 3 33.37 -49.47 -36.94
N LEU A 4 32.46 -50.28 -36.37
CA LEU A 4 31.51 -49.98 -35.30
C LEU A 4 32.09 -49.15 -34.14
N ALA A 5 31.31 -48.19 -33.63
CA ALA A 5 31.39 -47.77 -32.23
C ALA A 5 30.00 -47.35 -31.73
N PHE A 6 29.34 -48.27 -31.03
CA PHE A 6 28.16 -47.99 -30.20
C PHE A 6 28.65 -47.41 -28.87
N LEU A 7 28.30 -46.15 -28.58
CA LEU A 7 28.49 -45.55 -27.26
C LEU A 7 27.23 -45.76 -26.42
N LEU A 8 27.35 -46.63 -25.42
CA LEU A 8 26.40 -46.79 -24.31
C LEU A 8 26.55 -45.60 -23.36
N LEU A 9 25.52 -44.77 -23.26
CA LEU A 9 25.40 -43.74 -22.22
C LEU A 9 24.73 -44.35 -20.98
N PRO A 10 25.31 -44.17 -19.77
CA PRO A 10 24.66 -44.59 -18.53
C PRO A 10 23.47 -43.67 -18.23
N THR A 11 22.30 -44.27 -18.03
CA THR A 11 21.11 -43.63 -17.49
C THR A 11 21.33 -43.28 -16.02
N ALA A 12 21.65 -42.01 -15.75
CA ALA A 12 21.61 -41.48 -14.40
C ALA A 12 20.15 -41.46 -13.91
N ARG A 13 19.80 -42.43 -13.06
CA ARG A 13 18.59 -42.39 -12.23
C ARG A 13 18.73 -41.21 -11.27
N ALA A 14 18.10 -40.08 -11.60
CA ALA A 14 17.85 -39.04 -10.62
C ALA A 14 16.95 -39.63 -9.53
N ALA A 15 17.55 -39.90 -8.36
CA ALA A 15 16.79 -40.15 -7.16
C ALA A 15 16.03 -38.85 -6.84
N GLY A 16 14.74 -38.82 -7.17
CA GLY A 16 13.82 -37.82 -6.67
C GLY A 16 13.75 -37.96 -5.17
N GLY A 17 14.56 -37.18 -4.46
CA GLY A 17 14.37 -36.94 -3.04
C GLY A 17 12.99 -36.34 -2.87
N GLN A 18 12.05 -37.14 -2.38
CA GLN A 18 10.78 -36.63 -1.87
C GLN A 18 11.13 -35.65 -0.76
N ALA A 19 11.03 -34.35 -1.05
CA ALA A 19 10.96 -33.33 -0.03
C ALA A 19 9.75 -33.67 0.84
N THR A 20 10.01 -34.23 2.02
CA THR A 20 9.01 -34.38 3.06
C THR A 20 8.39 -33.01 3.28
N SER A 21 7.07 -32.92 3.13
CA SER A 21 6.30 -31.69 3.22
C SER A 21 6.52 -31.03 4.59
N SER A 22 7.42 -30.04 4.61
CA SER A 22 7.76 -29.18 5.75
C SER A 22 6.62 -28.24 6.16
N THR A 23 5.46 -28.38 5.52
CA THR A 23 4.34 -27.44 5.55
C THR A 23 3.71 -27.26 6.92
N GLY A 24 3.76 -28.28 7.79
CA GLY A 24 3.23 -28.18 9.15
C GLY A 24 4.19 -27.57 10.17
N PHE A 25 5.50 -27.57 9.90
CA PHE A 25 6.50 -27.16 10.89
C PHE A 25 6.56 -25.63 11.02
N LEU A 26 6.58 -24.90 9.90
CA LEU A 26 6.63 -23.44 9.95
C LEU A 26 5.36 -22.85 10.55
N HIS A 27 4.19 -23.36 10.17
CA HIS A 27 2.92 -22.92 10.73
C HIS A 27 2.91 -23.03 12.26
N ALA A 28 3.29 -24.19 12.82
CA ALA A 28 3.35 -24.38 14.27
C ALA A 28 4.37 -23.45 14.94
N GLU A 29 5.50 -23.17 14.29
CA GLU A 29 6.50 -22.20 14.76
C GLU A 29 5.92 -20.78 14.76
N ILE A 30 5.21 -20.36 13.70
CA ILE A 30 4.54 -19.06 13.62
C ILE A 30 3.51 -18.92 14.74
N GLN A 31 2.62 -19.89 14.91
CA GLN A 31 1.61 -19.84 15.98
C GLN A 31 2.28 -19.70 17.35
N LYS A 32 3.34 -20.45 17.63
CA LYS A 32 4.07 -20.35 18.89
C LYS A 32 4.74 -18.98 19.10
N VAL A 33 5.32 -18.40 18.06
CA VAL A 33 6.08 -17.15 18.15
C VAL A 33 5.15 -15.94 18.19
N TYR A 34 4.11 -15.92 17.36
CA TYR A 34 3.25 -14.77 17.07
C TYR A 34 1.87 -14.79 17.73
N ASP A 35 1.55 -15.80 18.57
CA ASP A 35 0.33 -15.81 19.39
C ASP A 35 0.42 -14.77 20.54
N PHE A 36 0.32 -13.50 20.17
CA PHE A 36 0.21 -12.33 21.03
C PHE A 36 -0.19 -11.08 20.23
N HIS A 37 -0.66 -10.06 20.94
CA HIS A 37 -0.92 -8.73 20.39
C HIS A 37 0.03 -7.70 21.03
N PRO A 38 1.04 -7.16 20.31
CA PRO A 38 1.96 -6.15 20.82
C PRO A 38 1.31 -5.05 21.68
N HIS A 39 0.17 -4.51 21.29
CA HIS A 39 -0.49 -3.41 22.02
C HIS A 39 -1.04 -3.79 23.40
N THR A 40 -1.10 -5.09 23.72
CA THR A 40 -1.59 -5.61 25.01
C THR A 40 -0.46 -5.95 25.99
N LEU A 41 0.79 -5.88 25.54
CA LEU A 41 1.96 -6.29 26.32
C LEU A 41 2.57 -5.13 27.11
N SER A 42 3.12 -5.45 28.28
CA SER A 42 4.05 -4.57 29.00
C SER A 42 5.42 -4.55 28.33
N SER A 43 6.25 -3.55 28.63
CA SER A 43 7.62 -3.45 28.08
C SER A 43 8.45 -4.70 28.35
N ALA A 44 8.38 -5.29 29.54
CA ALA A 44 9.12 -6.52 29.86
C ALA A 44 8.66 -7.72 29.03
N GLN A 45 7.36 -7.82 28.73
CA GLN A 45 6.82 -8.86 27.85
C GLN A 45 7.22 -8.63 26.39
N ILE A 46 7.24 -7.37 25.95
CA ILE A 46 7.74 -6.98 24.62
C ILE A 46 9.19 -7.43 24.46
N ASP A 47 10.07 -7.11 25.43
CA ASP A 47 11.50 -7.51 25.35
C ASP A 47 11.67 -9.03 25.25
N GLN A 48 10.89 -9.79 26.04
CA GLN A 48 10.89 -11.25 25.97
C GLN A 48 10.44 -11.77 24.60
N LYS A 49 9.37 -11.21 24.04
CA LYS A 49 8.83 -11.60 22.72
C LYS A 49 9.78 -11.22 21.59
N SER A 50 10.42 -10.04 21.66
CA SER A 50 11.42 -9.59 20.69
C SER A 50 12.56 -10.60 20.54
N GLY A 51 13.07 -11.16 21.65
CA GLY A 51 14.09 -12.20 21.60
C GLY A 51 13.66 -13.48 20.86
N LEU A 52 12.38 -13.83 20.88
CA LEU A 52 11.83 -14.97 20.11
C LEU A 52 11.69 -14.63 18.62
N LEU A 53 11.23 -13.41 18.31
CA LEU A 53 11.15 -12.91 16.93
C LEU A 53 12.53 -12.87 16.28
N ASP A 54 13.55 -12.38 16.99
CA ASP A 54 14.93 -12.31 16.49
C ASP A 54 15.50 -13.68 16.14
N GLN A 55 15.20 -14.70 16.97
CA GLN A 55 15.60 -16.08 16.70
C GLN A 55 14.91 -16.62 15.45
N PHE A 56 13.59 -16.37 15.32
CA PHE A 56 12.82 -16.76 14.13
C PHE A 56 13.38 -16.11 12.86
N TRP A 57 13.63 -14.79 12.88
CA TRP A 57 14.20 -14.04 11.77
C TRP A 57 15.60 -14.52 11.39
N THR A 58 16.47 -14.77 12.38
CA THR A 58 17.84 -15.26 12.16
C THR A 58 17.82 -16.62 11.48
N LYS A 59 16.97 -17.53 11.96
CA LYS A 59 16.78 -18.86 11.38
C LYS A 59 16.28 -18.75 9.94
N ALA A 60 15.24 -17.95 9.69
CA ALA A 60 14.69 -17.74 8.35
C ALA A 60 15.73 -17.19 7.36
N LYS A 61 16.53 -16.20 7.78
CA LYS A 61 17.62 -15.63 6.98
C LYS A 61 18.72 -16.64 6.66
N SER A 62 19.08 -17.50 7.61
CA SER A 62 20.08 -18.56 7.39
C SER A 62 19.59 -19.69 6.48
N GLN A 63 18.28 -19.86 6.33
CA GLN A 63 17.64 -20.96 5.59
C GLN A 63 16.71 -20.46 4.49
N ARG A 64 17.13 -19.43 3.74
CA ARG A 64 16.33 -18.75 2.72
C ARG A 64 15.59 -19.70 1.75
N GLY A 65 16.27 -20.73 1.25
CA GLY A 65 15.69 -21.69 0.29
C GLY A 65 14.52 -22.51 0.86
N VAL A 66 14.46 -22.66 2.19
CA VAL A 66 13.38 -23.33 2.91
C VAL A 66 12.28 -22.33 3.28
N TYR A 67 12.66 -21.17 3.82
CA TYR A 67 11.69 -20.22 4.38
C TYR A 67 10.93 -19.42 3.32
N VAL A 68 11.53 -19.04 2.19
CA VAL A 68 10.83 -18.20 1.20
C VAL A 68 9.56 -18.86 0.65
N PRO A 69 9.58 -20.13 0.17
CA PRO A 69 8.36 -20.79 -0.29
C PRO A 69 7.28 -20.94 0.79
N GLU A 70 7.70 -21.17 2.03
CA GLU A 70 6.79 -21.39 3.15
C GLU A 70 6.19 -20.06 3.65
N LEU A 71 6.99 -18.98 3.78
CA LEU A 71 6.51 -17.64 4.10
C LEU A 71 5.47 -17.15 3.10
N ARG A 72 5.66 -17.40 1.80
CA ARG A 72 4.66 -17.09 0.78
C ARG A 72 3.31 -17.75 1.06
N ARG A 73 3.34 -19.00 1.52
CA ARG A 73 2.11 -19.76 1.84
C ARG A 73 1.46 -19.21 3.10
N GLU A 74 2.24 -19.02 4.15
CA GLU A 74 1.73 -18.55 5.45
C GLU A 74 1.19 -17.12 5.36
N LEU A 75 1.81 -16.24 4.57
CA LEU A 75 1.29 -14.88 4.33
C LEU A 75 0.06 -14.84 3.43
N ALA A 76 -0.21 -15.91 2.67
CA ALA A 76 -1.45 -16.05 1.91
C ALA A 76 -2.60 -16.63 2.76
N ASP A 77 -2.32 -17.11 3.97
CA ASP A 77 -3.32 -17.55 4.94
C ASP A 77 -3.63 -16.43 5.93
N PHE A 78 -4.70 -15.69 5.66
CA PHE A 78 -5.12 -14.56 6.51
C PHE A 78 -5.73 -14.99 7.85
N SER A 79 -5.79 -16.29 8.16
CA SER A 79 -6.12 -16.77 9.51
C SER A 79 -4.90 -16.79 10.44
N ASN A 80 -3.69 -16.60 9.92
CA ASN A 80 -2.49 -16.43 10.74
C ASN A 80 -2.56 -15.16 11.60
N PRO A 81 -1.79 -15.09 12.71
CA PRO A 81 -1.83 -13.96 13.63
C PRO A 81 -1.64 -12.62 12.90
N PRO A 82 -2.47 -11.59 13.15
CA PRO A 82 -2.39 -10.33 12.41
C PRO A 82 -1.03 -9.64 12.48
N PHE A 83 -0.32 -9.75 13.61
CA PHE A 83 1.03 -9.21 13.74
C PHE A 83 2.04 -9.95 12.82
N PHE A 84 1.90 -11.27 12.64
CA PHE A 84 2.72 -12.04 11.69
C PHE A 84 2.49 -11.58 10.25
N LEU A 85 1.25 -11.24 9.86
CA LEU A 85 0.98 -10.78 8.51
C LEU A 85 1.78 -9.52 8.15
N PHE A 86 2.13 -8.68 9.13
CA PHE A 86 3.02 -7.54 8.94
C PHE A 86 4.50 -7.91 9.06
N ASP A 87 4.90 -8.50 10.18
CA ASP A 87 6.31 -8.78 10.48
C ASP A 87 6.89 -9.84 9.53
N GLY A 88 6.13 -10.90 9.26
CA GLY A 88 6.45 -11.92 8.26
C GLY A 88 6.54 -11.35 6.85
N SER A 89 5.75 -10.31 6.53
CA SER A 89 5.86 -9.59 5.26
C SER A 89 7.18 -8.82 5.15
N GLN A 90 7.61 -8.13 6.21
CA GLN A 90 8.92 -7.49 6.27
C GLN A 90 10.05 -8.51 6.13
N LEU A 91 9.92 -9.66 6.78
CA LEU A 91 10.87 -10.77 6.64
C LEU A 91 10.93 -11.28 5.21
N LEU A 92 9.78 -11.54 4.55
CA LEU A 92 9.75 -11.98 3.16
C LEU A 92 10.43 -10.96 2.24
N LEU A 93 10.17 -9.66 2.41
CA LEU A 93 10.82 -8.61 1.62
C LEU A 93 12.33 -8.51 1.87
N SER A 94 12.79 -8.82 3.08
CA SER A 94 14.23 -8.90 3.36
C SER A 94 14.91 -10.08 2.67
N LEU A 95 14.13 -11.11 2.30
CA LEU A 95 14.59 -12.33 1.65
C LEU A 95 14.31 -12.35 0.15
N SER A 96 13.40 -11.54 -0.36
CA SER A 96 13.01 -11.53 -1.78
C SER A 96 12.27 -10.25 -2.14
N ASP A 97 12.69 -9.60 -3.22
CA ASP A 97 12.02 -8.42 -3.81
C ASP A 97 11.43 -8.75 -5.18
N ALA A 98 10.97 -9.99 -5.36
CA ALA A 98 10.27 -10.36 -6.60
C ALA A 98 8.88 -9.70 -6.64
N PRO A 99 8.37 -9.29 -7.82
CA PRO A 99 7.02 -8.73 -7.95
C PRO A 99 5.92 -9.62 -7.38
N ALA A 100 6.04 -10.95 -7.51
CA ALA A 100 5.09 -11.89 -6.93
C ALA A 100 5.08 -11.85 -5.40
N ASP A 101 6.22 -11.60 -4.76
CA ASP A 101 6.34 -11.53 -3.31
C ASP A 101 5.76 -10.22 -2.77
N ARG A 102 5.98 -9.11 -3.48
CA ARG A 102 5.35 -7.82 -3.14
C ARG A 102 3.83 -7.89 -3.15
N LYS A 103 3.23 -8.61 -4.11
CA LYS A 103 1.77 -8.83 -4.16
C LYS A 103 1.25 -9.63 -2.97
N ILE A 104 1.96 -10.69 -2.57
CA ILE A 104 1.63 -11.48 -1.37
C ILE A 104 1.69 -10.58 -0.14
N VAL A 105 2.77 -9.79 0.00
CA VAL A 105 2.95 -8.85 1.11
C VAL A 105 1.82 -7.83 1.17
N LEU A 106 1.49 -7.17 0.06
CA LEU A 106 0.40 -6.18 0.02
C LEU A 106 -0.95 -6.78 0.44
N SER A 107 -1.21 -8.02 0.02
CA SER A 107 -2.42 -8.75 0.41
C SER A 107 -2.42 -9.07 1.91
N ALA A 108 -1.29 -9.53 2.45
CA ALA A 108 -1.16 -9.86 3.87
C ALA A 108 -1.29 -8.62 4.76
N ILE A 109 -0.58 -7.53 4.46
CA ILE A 109 -0.59 -6.34 5.32
C ILE A 109 -1.95 -5.63 5.36
N ALA A 110 -2.80 -5.83 4.35
CA ALA A 110 -4.18 -5.34 4.35
C ALA A 110 -5.09 -6.03 5.39
N HIS A 111 -4.61 -7.09 6.05
CA HIS A 111 -5.32 -7.86 7.07
C HIS A 111 -4.65 -7.80 8.45
N THR A 112 -3.72 -6.87 8.64
CA THR A 112 -3.03 -6.68 9.92
C THR A 112 -3.91 -5.95 10.93
N ASP A 113 -3.50 -5.92 12.20
CA ASP A 113 -4.10 -5.04 13.21
C ASP A 113 -3.21 -3.81 13.35
N LEU A 114 -3.66 -2.65 12.88
CA LEU A 114 -2.86 -1.41 12.91
C LEU A 114 -2.46 -0.98 14.33
N ARG A 115 -3.18 -1.43 15.37
CA ARG A 115 -2.82 -1.13 16.78
C ARG A 115 -1.53 -1.83 17.21
N ASP A 116 -1.20 -2.95 16.58
CA ASP A 116 0.01 -3.73 16.85
C ASP A 116 1.25 -3.18 16.14
N LEU A 117 1.10 -2.13 15.31
CA LEU A 117 2.14 -1.64 14.42
C LEU A 117 2.62 -0.24 14.78
N GLN A 118 3.85 0.07 14.39
CA GLN A 118 4.25 1.46 14.20
C GLN A 118 3.62 1.97 12.89
N LEU A 119 2.63 2.87 12.98
CA LEU A 119 1.88 3.36 11.81
C LEU A 119 2.78 3.97 10.72
N LYS A 120 3.92 4.55 11.12
CA LYS A 120 4.93 5.06 10.18
C LYS A 120 5.50 3.95 9.29
N ASP A 121 5.82 2.79 9.86
CA ASP A 121 6.42 1.68 9.12
C ASP A 121 5.41 1.07 8.16
N TYR A 122 4.14 0.97 8.58
CA TYR A 122 3.03 0.59 7.69
C TYR A 122 2.91 1.55 6.51
N PHE A 123 2.80 2.84 6.79
CA PHE A 123 2.68 3.88 5.78
C PHE A 123 3.84 3.88 4.79
N LEU A 124 5.09 3.86 5.28
CA LEU A 124 6.28 3.86 4.42
C LEU A 124 6.39 2.57 3.59
N LEU A 125 5.95 1.44 4.12
CA LEU A 125 5.89 0.19 3.35
C LEU A 125 4.92 0.33 2.18
N VAL A 126 3.66 0.72 2.43
CA VAL A 126 2.65 0.86 1.38
C VAL A 126 3.04 1.94 0.37
N GLN A 127 3.54 3.07 0.84
CA GLN A 127 4.03 4.16 -0.03
C GLN A 127 5.18 3.71 -0.93
N ARG A 128 6.15 2.93 -0.40
CA ARG A 128 7.24 2.35 -1.21
C ARG A 128 6.69 1.44 -2.30
N MET A 129 5.73 0.59 -1.98
CA MET A 129 5.08 -0.30 -2.97
C MET A 129 4.36 0.51 -4.05
N ALA A 130 3.67 1.58 -3.66
CA ALA A 130 3.02 2.49 -4.58
C ALA A 130 4.03 3.17 -5.52
N ALA A 131 5.17 3.62 -4.98
CA ALA A 131 6.26 4.22 -5.77
C ALA A 131 6.92 3.24 -6.75
N GLN A 132 6.85 1.94 -6.46
CA GLN A 132 7.26 0.86 -7.37
C GLN A 132 6.19 0.47 -8.40
N GLY A 133 5.01 1.09 -8.35
CA GLY A 133 3.90 0.86 -9.29
C GLY A 133 3.06 -0.38 -8.97
N GLU A 134 3.16 -0.93 -7.77
CA GLU A 134 2.30 -2.03 -7.32
C GLU A 134 0.87 -1.53 -7.01
N ASP A 135 -0.11 -2.43 -7.11
CA ASP A 135 -1.49 -2.14 -6.68
C ASP A 135 -1.59 -2.18 -5.15
N THR A 136 -1.71 -1.01 -4.54
CA THR A 136 -1.73 -0.81 -3.09
C THR A 136 -3.14 -0.62 -2.51
N ILE A 137 -4.21 -0.76 -3.29
CA ILE A 137 -5.57 -0.33 -2.89
C ILE A 137 -6.02 -0.95 -1.58
N ALA A 138 -5.91 -2.27 -1.44
CA ALA A 138 -6.38 -2.98 -0.26
C ALA A 138 -5.64 -2.50 1.01
N ALA A 139 -4.31 -2.37 0.94
CA ALA A 139 -3.51 -1.88 2.06
C ALA A 139 -3.73 -0.37 2.32
N ALA A 140 -3.87 0.44 1.27
CA ALA A 140 -4.15 1.87 1.44
C ALA A 140 -5.54 2.12 2.05
N PHE A 141 -6.57 1.35 1.67
CA PHE A 141 -7.91 1.48 2.23
C PHE A 141 -8.04 0.92 3.64
N HIS A 142 -7.12 0.06 4.07
CA HIS A 142 -7.10 -0.49 5.41
C HIS A 142 -6.98 0.58 6.51
N ILE A 143 -6.48 1.78 6.20
CA ILE A 143 -6.41 2.87 7.19
C ILE A 143 -7.74 3.62 7.37
N LEU A 144 -8.70 3.47 6.46
CA LEU A 144 -9.95 4.25 6.46
C LEU A 144 -10.82 4.02 7.72
N PRO A 145 -10.93 2.80 8.28
CA PRO A 145 -11.62 2.57 9.54
C PRO A 145 -10.97 3.23 10.77
N GLU A 146 -9.75 3.75 10.64
CA GLU A 146 -8.98 4.38 11.72
C GLU A 146 -9.01 5.92 11.60
N PRO A 147 -10.05 6.63 12.09
CA PRO A 147 -10.19 8.08 11.88
C PRO A 147 -9.10 8.92 12.55
N LYS A 148 -8.27 8.31 13.40
CA LYS A 148 -7.10 8.94 14.05
C LYS A 148 -5.77 8.48 13.44
N PHE A 149 -5.80 7.76 12.32
CA PHE A 149 -4.58 7.36 11.63
C PHE A 149 -3.78 8.60 11.25
N GLN A 150 -2.57 8.68 11.79
CA GLN A 150 -1.65 9.78 11.53
C GLN A 150 -0.21 9.27 11.58
N VAL A 151 0.64 9.88 10.77
CA VAL A 151 2.06 9.53 10.70
C VAL A 151 2.88 10.81 10.82
N PHE A 152 3.80 10.81 11.78
CA PHE A 152 4.82 11.84 11.89
C PHE A 152 6.06 11.43 11.11
N ILE A 153 6.53 12.32 10.22
CA ILE A 153 7.75 12.20 9.43
C ILE A 153 8.79 13.16 10.02
N PRO A 154 9.69 12.68 10.91
CA PRO A 154 10.60 13.55 11.66
C PRO A 154 11.52 14.39 10.77
N GLN A 155 11.96 13.83 9.65
CA GLN A 155 12.87 14.48 8.71
C GLN A 155 12.32 15.80 8.13
N HIS A 156 10.98 15.93 8.09
CA HIS A 156 10.28 17.09 7.54
C HIS A 156 9.47 17.84 8.60
N SER A 157 9.55 17.44 9.87
CA SER A 157 8.65 17.89 10.94
C SER A 157 7.16 17.86 10.50
N LEU A 158 6.79 16.85 9.71
CA LEU A 158 5.53 16.79 8.98
C LEU A 158 4.62 15.73 9.61
N THR A 159 3.42 16.13 10.01
CA THR A 159 2.37 15.19 10.43
C THR A 159 1.37 15.03 9.30
N LEU A 160 1.25 13.81 8.79
CA LEU A 160 0.25 13.44 7.81
C LEU A 160 -0.94 12.82 8.53
N ALA A 161 -2.13 13.36 8.29
CA ALA A 161 -3.38 12.73 8.71
C ALA A 161 -3.82 11.68 7.68
N GLN A 162 -4.92 10.97 7.98
CA GLN A 162 -5.44 9.87 7.15
C GLN A 162 -5.61 10.26 5.67
N ASP A 163 -6.04 11.48 5.39
CA ASP A 163 -6.21 12.03 4.05
C ASP A 163 -4.91 12.05 3.23
N TYR A 164 -3.86 12.71 3.71
CA TYR A 164 -2.59 12.75 3.01
C TYR A 164 -1.84 11.43 3.04
N CYS A 165 -2.00 10.61 4.09
CA CYS A 165 -1.51 9.24 4.07
C CYS A 165 -2.12 8.46 2.89
N LEU A 166 -3.44 8.54 2.70
CA LEU A 166 -4.12 7.88 1.59
C LEU A 166 -3.63 8.40 0.22
N VAL A 167 -3.44 9.71 0.09
CA VAL A 167 -2.89 10.33 -1.12
C VAL A 167 -1.50 9.78 -1.45
N TYR A 168 -0.58 9.76 -0.48
CA TYR A 168 0.77 9.22 -0.69
C TYR A 168 0.80 7.72 -1.02
N MET A 169 -0.15 6.95 -0.48
CA MET A 169 -0.21 5.50 -0.69
C MET A 169 -0.84 5.10 -2.03
N LEU A 170 -1.54 6.00 -2.74
CA LEU A 170 -2.24 5.68 -3.99
C LEU A 170 -1.80 6.53 -5.18
N LEU A 171 -1.58 7.82 -4.97
CA LEU A 171 -1.29 8.75 -6.06
C LEU A 171 0.01 8.46 -6.84
N PRO A 172 1.04 7.78 -6.30
CA PRO A 172 2.19 7.34 -7.09
C PRO A 172 1.88 6.26 -8.14
N THR A 173 0.79 5.50 -7.96
CA THR A 173 0.40 4.38 -8.85
C THR A 173 -0.39 4.85 -10.07
N ASN A 174 -0.69 3.95 -11.02
CA ASN A 174 -1.64 4.26 -12.08
C ASN A 174 -3.03 4.48 -11.48
N GLN A 175 -3.65 5.63 -11.80
CA GLN A 175 -5.00 6.00 -11.35
C GLN A 175 -6.08 5.01 -11.80
N ASP A 176 -5.84 4.28 -12.90
CA ASP A 176 -6.76 3.24 -13.39
C ASP A 176 -6.95 2.11 -12.38
N PHE A 177 -6.00 1.92 -11.46
CA PHE A 177 -6.15 0.96 -10.38
C PHE A 177 -7.21 1.44 -9.38
N TRP A 178 -7.16 2.70 -8.93
CA TRP A 178 -7.81 3.10 -7.68
C TRP A 178 -8.96 4.09 -7.81
N VAL A 179 -9.15 4.78 -8.95
CA VAL A 179 -10.22 5.79 -9.07
C VAL A 179 -11.60 5.17 -8.87
N GLN A 180 -11.92 4.10 -9.58
CA GLN A 180 -13.22 3.44 -9.44
C GLN A 180 -13.41 2.80 -8.05
N PRO A 181 -12.45 2.04 -7.51
CA PRO A 181 -12.52 1.56 -6.13
C PRO A 181 -12.70 2.67 -5.08
N ALA A 182 -12.07 3.84 -5.27
CA ALA A 182 -12.25 4.99 -4.36
C ALA A 182 -13.66 5.58 -4.46
N ILE A 183 -14.24 5.67 -5.65
CA ILE A 183 -15.63 6.10 -5.86
C ILE A 183 -16.60 5.13 -5.19
N GLU A 184 -16.41 3.83 -5.39
CA GLU A 184 -17.24 2.77 -4.79
C GLU A 184 -17.13 2.80 -3.26
N ARG A 185 -15.90 2.91 -2.73
CA ARG A 185 -15.67 3.04 -1.29
C ARG A 185 -16.33 4.28 -0.73
N LEU A 186 -16.24 5.44 -1.40
CA LEU A 186 -16.87 6.69 -0.96
C LEU A 186 -18.40 6.58 -0.86
N ARG A 187 -19.04 5.85 -1.79
CA ARG A 187 -20.49 5.64 -1.77
C ARG A 187 -20.94 4.89 -0.51
N ALA A 188 -20.21 3.84 -0.14
CA ALA A 188 -20.50 3.02 1.04
C ALA A 188 -20.00 3.62 2.36
N GLU A 189 -19.01 4.51 2.32
CA GLU A 189 -18.39 5.08 3.53
C GLU A 189 -19.36 5.93 4.33
N THR A 190 -19.32 5.79 5.65
CA THR A 190 -20.13 6.50 6.63
C THR A 190 -19.29 7.38 7.56
N ASP A 191 -18.03 7.03 7.79
CA ASP A 191 -17.13 7.84 8.61
C ASP A 191 -16.77 9.17 7.92
N VAL A 192 -16.81 10.25 8.68
CA VAL A 192 -16.60 11.60 8.14
C VAL A 192 -15.14 11.84 7.76
N THR A 193 -14.19 11.31 8.53
CA THR A 193 -12.76 11.45 8.22
C THR A 193 -12.44 10.67 6.95
N ALA A 194 -12.86 9.41 6.86
CA ALA A 194 -12.66 8.57 5.68
C ALA A 194 -13.32 9.15 4.42
N GLN A 195 -14.54 9.70 4.53
CA GLN A 195 -15.19 10.41 3.42
C GLN A 195 -14.34 11.58 2.94
N LYS A 196 -13.81 12.41 3.84
CA LYS A 196 -12.94 13.54 3.48
C LYS A 196 -11.65 13.07 2.83
N SER A 197 -11.00 12.04 3.35
CA SER A 197 -9.80 11.43 2.76
C SER A 197 -10.03 10.96 1.33
N LEU A 198 -11.14 10.23 1.09
CA LEU A 198 -11.51 9.77 -0.25
C LEU A 198 -11.86 10.91 -1.20
N LEU A 199 -12.58 11.94 -0.73
CA LEU A 199 -12.88 13.14 -1.50
C LEU A 199 -11.61 13.89 -1.90
N LEU A 200 -10.64 14.03 -1.00
CA LEU A 200 -9.35 14.66 -1.30
C LEU A 200 -8.56 13.85 -2.34
N LEU A 201 -8.51 12.53 -2.18
CA LEU A 201 -7.87 11.63 -3.16
C LEU A 201 -8.49 11.78 -4.55
N LEU A 202 -9.83 11.74 -4.65
CA LEU A 202 -10.56 11.92 -5.90
C LEU A 202 -10.35 13.33 -6.48
N TRP A 203 -10.24 14.35 -5.63
CA TRP A 203 -9.90 15.69 -6.08
C TRP A 203 -8.51 15.71 -6.72
N TYR A 204 -7.49 15.11 -6.10
CA TYR A 204 -6.17 15.02 -6.74
C TYR A 204 -6.18 14.16 -8.00
N ALA A 205 -7.11 13.22 -8.18
CA ALA A 205 -7.22 12.43 -9.39
C ALA A 205 -7.48 13.31 -10.62
N GLN A 206 -8.30 14.36 -10.50
CA GLN A 206 -8.66 15.27 -11.60
C GLN A 206 -9.20 14.55 -12.85
N THR A 207 -9.98 13.48 -12.68
CA THR A 207 -10.63 12.75 -13.79
C THR A 207 -12.11 13.14 -13.89
N PRO A 208 -12.76 12.99 -15.06
CA PRO A 208 -14.20 13.23 -15.19
C PRO A 208 -15.05 12.39 -14.22
N ASP A 209 -14.66 11.13 -13.98
CA ASP A 209 -15.36 10.24 -13.05
C ASP A 209 -15.21 10.71 -11.60
N SER A 210 -14.00 11.14 -11.22
CA SER A 210 -13.76 11.71 -9.89
C SER A 210 -14.54 13.00 -9.67
N ASP A 211 -14.57 13.89 -10.66
CA ASP A 211 -15.33 15.14 -10.61
C ASP A 211 -16.83 14.88 -10.43
N LYS A 212 -17.37 13.96 -11.24
CA LYS A 212 -18.76 13.53 -11.15
C LYS A 212 -19.07 12.95 -9.78
N ALA A 213 -18.21 12.09 -9.24
CA ALA A 213 -18.39 11.50 -7.92
C ALA A 213 -18.40 12.55 -6.80
N ILE A 214 -17.52 13.56 -6.85
CA ILE A 214 -17.50 14.66 -5.87
C ILE A 214 -18.78 15.50 -5.97
N GLN A 215 -19.23 15.82 -7.18
CA GLN A 215 -20.46 16.59 -7.41
C GLN A 215 -21.74 15.85 -6.96
N GLU A 216 -21.82 14.54 -7.23
CA GLU A 216 -22.92 13.71 -6.76
C GLU A 216 -22.91 13.61 -5.23
N PHE A 217 -21.72 13.46 -4.62
CA PHE A 217 -21.57 13.42 -3.17
C PHE A 217 -22.00 14.74 -2.51
N SER A 218 -21.65 15.88 -3.09
CA SER A 218 -21.94 17.21 -2.52
C SER A 218 -23.44 17.53 -2.47
N THR A 219 -24.23 16.92 -3.36
CA THR A 219 -25.69 17.11 -3.46
C THR A 219 -26.50 15.97 -2.82
N GLY A 220 -25.88 14.83 -2.53
CA GLY A 220 -26.53 13.64 -1.99
C GLY A 220 -27.27 13.87 -0.65
N PRO A 221 -28.50 13.35 -0.47
CA PRO A 221 -29.30 13.61 0.73
C PRO A 221 -28.86 12.81 1.97
N ALA A 222 -28.13 11.70 1.80
CA ALA A 222 -27.83 10.74 2.87
C ALA A 222 -26.46 10.93 3.56
N LYS A 223 -25.73 12.02 3.26
CA LYS A 223 -24.35 12.22 3.75
C LYS A 223 -24.28 13.31 4.82
N SER A 224 -23.29 13.22 5.70
CA SER A 224 -23.10 14.19 6.79
C SER A 224 -22.92 15.61 6.24
N GLN A 225 -23.41 16.61 6.98
CA GLN A 225 -23.26 18.01 6.56
C GLN A 225 -21.78 18.41 6.43
N ALA A 226 -20.91 17.89 7.30
CA ALA A 226 -19.48 18.17 7.29
C ALA A 226 -18.79 17.65 6.01
N SER A 227 -19.13 16.44 5.58
CA SER A 227 -18.57 15.85 4.36
C SER A 227 -19.12 16.52 3.10
N LYS A 228 -20.41 16.89 3.10
CA LYS A 228 -21.01 17.66 1.99
C LYS A 228 -20.40 19.04 1.86
N ALA A 229 -20.16 19.74 2.98
CA ALA A 229 -19.49 21.03 2.98
C ALA A 229 -18.08 20.93 2.37
N TYR A 230 -17.32 19.90 2.74
CA TYR A 230 -16.00 19.65 2.18
C TYR A 230 -16.05 19.32 0.68
N ALA A 231 -16.99 18.48 0.24
CA ALA A 231 -17.17 18.20 -1.18
C ALA A 231 -17.50 19.47 -1.98
N ASN A 232 -18.37 20.35 -1.46
CA ASN A 232 -18.68 21.64 -2.07
C ASN A 232 -17.46 22.57 -2.14
N GLU A 233 -16.62 22.59 -1.11
CA GLU A 233 -15.36 23.33 -1.12
C GLU A 233 -14.45 22.88 -2.27
N LEU A 234 -14.31 21.56 -2.48
CA LEU A 234 -13.49 21.00 -3.56
C LEU A 234 -14.03 21.35 -4.95
N VAL A 235 -15.36 21.34 -5.13
CA VAL A 235 -16.02 21.79 -6.37
C VAL A 235 -15.71 23.27 -6.63
N HIS A 236 -15.90 24.13 -5.64
CA HIS A 236 -15.66 25.57 -5.78
C HIS A 236 -14.18 25.92 -5.99
N ARG A 237 -13.26 25.18 -5.36
CA ARG A 237 -11.81 25.35 -5.56
C ARG A 237 -11.45 25.13 -7.04
N LYS A 238 -12.04 24.13 -7.68
CA LYS A 238 -11.85 23.84 -9.10
C LYS A 238 -12.37 24.97 -10.01
N ASP A 239 -13.54 25.53 -9.70
CA ASP A 239 -14.10 26.67 -10.45
C ASP A 239 -13.22 27.91 -10.36
N SER A 240 -12.61 28.13 -9.18
CA SER A 240 -11.76 29.29 -8.90
C SER A 240 -10.43 29.22 -9.65
N ILE A 241 -9.80 28.05 -9.66
CA ILE A 241 -8.58 27.76 -10.45
C ILE A 241 -8.80 28.07 -11.93
N GLY A 242 -9.98 27.77 -12.45
CA GLY A 242 -10.31 28.00 -13.86
C GLY A 242 -10.44 29.47 -14.27
N ARG A 243 -10.40 30.42 -13.33
CA ARG A 243 -10.58 31.86 -13.58
C ARG A 243 -9.29 32.67 -13.50
N THR A 244 -8.25 32.16 -12.84
CA THR A 244 -6.95 32.84 -12.70
C THR A 244 -6.07 32.55 -13.92
N ASP A 245 -5.44 33.60 -14.46
CA ASP A 245 -4.81 33.66 -15.78
C ASP A 245 -4.04 32.40 -16.21
N ALA A 246 -4.57 31.78 -17.27
CA ALA A 246 -3.93 30.70 -18.01
C ALA A 246 -2.71 31.22 -18.77
N THR A 247 -1.59 31.44 -18.06
CA THR A 247 -0.28 31.39 -18.70
C THR A 247 -0.08 29.95 -19.17
N GLY A 248 -0.35 29.72 -20.45
CA GLY A 248 -0.54 28.37 -20.99
C GLY A 248 0.69 27.49 -20.76
N SER A 249 0.59 26.52 -19.85
CA SER A 249 1.54 25.41 -19.83
C SER A 249 1.49 24.70 -21.18
N SER A 250 2.64 24.50 -21.81
CA SER A 250 2.79 23.73 -23.04
C SER A 250 2.79 22.22 -22.80
N GLU A 251 2.72 21.79 -21.54
CA GLU A 251 2.73 20.38 -21.16
C GLU A 251 1.38 19.73 -21.45
N SER A 252 1.40 18.47 -21.90
CA SER A 252 0.19 17.67 -22.06
C SER A 252 -0.39 17.26 -20.72
N GLU A 253 -1.69 16.98 -20.68
CA GLU A 253 -2.37 16.43 -19.50
C GLU A 253 -1.67 15.16 -18.97
N GLU A 254 -1.32 14.24 -19.87
CA GLU A 254 -0.64 12.99 -19.53
C GLU A 254 0.73 13.24 -18.88
N SER A 255 1.51 14.18 -19.42
CA SER A 255 2.82 14.56 -18.88
C SER A 255 2.68 15.15 -17.47
N LEU A 256 1.70 16.03 -17.26
CA LEU A 256 1.42 16.61 -15.94
C LEU A 256 0.98 15.56 -14.92
N ARG A 257 0.15 14.59 -15.33
CA ARG A 257 -0.25 13.46 -14.47
C ARG A 257 0.94 12.58 -14.11
N GLN A 258 1.81 12.27 -15.08
CA GLN A 258 3.03 11.51 -14.84
C GLN A 258 3.97 12.24 -13.88
N ALA A 259 4.20 13.55 -14.10
CA ALA A 259 5.03 14.38 -13.23
C ALA A 259 4.48 14.43 -11.79
N ARG A 260 3.15 14.53 -11.62
CA ARG A 260 2.49 14.41 -10.31
C ARG A 260 2.78 13.06 -9.66
N ARG A 261 2.62 11.93 -10.38
CA ARG A 261 2.90 10.59 -9.83
C ARG A 261 4.35 10.46 -9.37
N GLU A 262 5.29 10.88 -10.21
CA GLU A 262 6.72 10.85 -9.87
C GLU A 262 7.03 11.72 -8.65
N ARG A 263 6.40 12.89 -8.54
CA ARG A 263 6.61 13.76 -7.38
C ARG A 263 6.18 13.11 -6.07
N MET A 264 5.07 12.36 -6.10
CA MET A 264 4.50 11.70 -4.93
C MET A 264 5.25 10.44 -4.48
N LYS A 265 6.29 10.02 -5.21
CA LYS A 265 7.20 8.96 -4.76
C LYS A 265 8.08 9.39 -3.59
N ALA A 266 8.26 10.69 -3.38
CA ALA A 266 8.98 11.24 -2.22
C ALA A 266 7.99 11.79 -1.19
N VAL A 267 8.17 11.43 0.09
CA VAL A 267 7.36 11.95 1.19
C VAL A 267 8.08 13.14 1.81
N SER A 268 7.64 14.35 1.49
CA SER A 268 8.18 15.59 2.07
C SER A 268 7.15 16.72 2.06
N ASP A 269 7.44 17.79 2.80
CA ASP A 269 6.65 19.02 2.77
C ASP A 269 6.75 19.73 1.41
N GLU A 270 7.93 19.71 0.76
CA GLU A 270 8.05 20.22 -0.61
C GLU A 270 7.24 19.40 -1.61
N ALA A 271 7.10 18.08 -1.38
CA ALA A 271 6.28 17.23 -2.23
C ALA A 271 4.80 17.60 -2.16
N LEU A 272 4.29 17.96 -0.97
CA LEU A 272 2.94 18.46 -0.79
C LEU A 272 2.74 19.84 -1.43
N TYR A 273 3.71 20.74 -1.26
CA TYR A 273 3.67 22.05 -1.89
C TYR A 273 3.60 21.93 -3.43
N ASP A 274 4.44 21.07 -4.01
CA ASP A 274 4.44 20.85 -5.45
C ASP A 274 3.16 20.14 -5.93
N LEU A 275 2.66 19.17 -5.15
CA LEU A 275 1.41 18.46 -5.41
C LEU A 275 0.25 19.44 -5.62
N ASP A 276 0.14 20.46 -4.78
CA ASP A 276 -0.94 21.45 -4.84
C ASP A 276 -0.92 22.33 -6.10
N SER A 277 0.21 22.37 -6.82
CA SER A 277 0.32 23.09 -8.10
C SER A 277 -0.25 22.29 -9.29
N TYR A 278 -0.27 20.96 -9.21
CA TYR A 278 -0.66 20.10 -10.35
C TYR A 278 -2.15 20.17 -10.72
N PRO A 279 -3.11 20.21 -9.78
CA PRO A 279 -4.52 20.31 -10.11
C PRO A 279 -4.80 21.48 -11.07
N ALA A 280 -4.24 22.65 -10.81
CA ALA A 280 -4.40 23.81 -11.67
C ALA A 280 -3.86 23.60 -13.09
N LYS A 281 -2.63 23.09 -13.19
CA LYS A 281 -1.99 22.80 -14.48
C LYS A 281 -2.80 21.79 -15.29
N ILE A 282 -3.28 20.72 -14.65
CA ILE A 282 -4.07 19.66 -15.29
C ILE A 282 -5.43 20.19 -15.75
N ILE A 283 -6.15 20.95 -14.92
CA ILE A 283 -7.44 21.54 -15.30
C ILE A 283 -7.29 22.48 -16.51
N ILE A 284 -6.22 23.28 -16.55
CA ILE A 284 -5.93 24.16 -17.69
C ILE A 284 -5.63 23.35 -18.95
N ALA A 285 -4.86 22.26 -18.84
CA ALA A 285 -4.53 21.39 -19.97
C ALA A 285 -5.76 20.68 -20.55
N ILE A 286 -6.71 20.22 -19.72
CA ILE A 286 -7.95 19.55 -20.15
C ILE A 286 -8.87 20.47 -20.96
N ARG A 287 -8.82 21.79 -20.72
CA ARG A 287 -9.72 22.77 -21.36
C ARG A 287 -9.23 23.28 -22.71
N LYS A 288 -7.99 22.98 -23.10
CA LYS A 288 -7.43 23.32 -24.41
C LYS A 288 -7.95 22.38 -25.48
#